data_AF-A0A3C0K357-F1
#
_entry.id   AF-A0A3C0K357-F1
#
_cell.length_a   1.000
_cell.length_b   1.000
_cell.length_c   1.000
_cell.angle_alpha   90.00
_cell.angle_beta   90.00
_cell.angle_gamma   90.00
#
_symmetry.space_group_name_H-M   'P 1'
#
loop_
_entity.id
_entity.type
_entity.pdbx_description
1 polymer ?
#
loop_
_entity_poly.entity_id
_entity_poly.type
_entity_poly.pdbx_seq_one_letter_code
_entity_poly.pdbx_strand_id
1 'polypeptide(L)'
;MFVFVANAIPNIPKSIPLNYDNEGIVIRIGPSDSLFYLPMIGSILWLLNSIGGLYLILKQQEKMLGMIVLTTLLLIQIILWINTLKLTNYI
;
A
#
# COMPACT_ATOMS: atom_id res chain seq x y z
N MET A 1 -3.72 7.32 -1.78
CA MET A 1 -2.29 7.12 -2.10
C MET A 1 -2.09 6.63 -3.52
N PHE A 2 -2.69 5.51 -3.92
CA PHE A 2 -2.50 5.00 -5.27
C PHE A 2 -2.95 5.97 -6.38
N VAL A 3 -4.15 6.56 -6.27
CA VAL A 3 -4.64 7.59 -7.19
C VAL A 3 -3.68 8.79 -7.29
N PHE A 4 -3.03 9.14 -6.17
CA PHE A 4 -2.04 10.22 -6.15
C PHE A 4 -0.78 9.85 -6.95
N VAL A 5 -0.25 8.63 -6.78
CA VAL A 5 0.89 8.13 -7.58
C VAL A 5 0.55 8.07 -9.08
N ALA A 6 -0.63 7.55 -9.41
CA ALA A 6 -1.09 7.45 -10.79
C ALA A 6 -1.22 8.83 -11.47
N ASN A 7 -1.68 9.85 -10.73
CA ASN A 7 -1.74 11.22 -11.23
C ASN A 7 -0.35 11.89 -11.33
N ALA A 8 0.58 11.54 -10.45
CA ALA A 8 1.94 12.08 -10.47
C ALA A 8 2.80 11.51 -11.61
N ILE A 9 2.48 10.33 -12.12
CA ILE A 9 3.21 9.65 -13.20
C ILE A 9 2.26 9.48 -14.41
N PRO A 10 2.09 10.50 -15.26
CA PRO A 10 1.02 10.55 -16.26
C PRO A 10 1.19 9.57 -17.43
N ASN A 11 2.38 8.99 -17.63
CA ASN A 11 2.64 8.02 -18.71
C ASN A 11 3.31 6.78 -18.15
N ILE A 12 2.50 5.79 -17.78
CA ILE A 12 3.00 4.45 -17.42
C ILE A 12 3.16 3.66 -18.73
N PRO A 13 4.37 3.18 -19.06
CA PRO A 13 4.58 2.35 -20.25
C PRO A 13 3.72 1.09 -20.19
N LYS A 14 3.20 0.61 -21.34
CA LYS A 14 2.37 -0.61 -21.42
C LYS A 14 3.05 -1.85 -20.82
N SER A 15 4.38 -1.87 -20.81
CA SER A 15 5.20 -2.93 -20.25
C SER A 15 6.27 -2.33 -19.34
N ILE A 16 6.37 -2.85 -18.13
CA ILE A 16 7.27 -2.35 -17.09
C ILE A 16 8.09 -3.49 -16.48
N PRO A 17 9.28 -3.18 -15.93
CA PRO A 17 10.01 -4.11 -15.08
C PRO A 17 9.19 -4.40 -13.82
N LEU A 18 8.88 -5.67 -13.58
CA LEU A 18 8.16 -6.13 -12.38
C LEU A 18 9.10 -6.74 -11.35
N ASN A 19 10.24 -7.26 -11.79
CA ASN A 19 11.21 -7.87 -10.90
C ASN A 19 12.63 -7.57 -11.39
N TYR A 20 13.51 -7.26 -10.44
CA TYR A 20 14.92 -7.02 -10.66
C TYR A 20 15.72 -8.06 -9.90
N ASP A 21 16.86 -8.48 -10.43
CA ASP A 21 17.82 -9.27 -9.67
C ASP A 21 18.61 -8.37 -8.70
N ASN A 22 19.42 -8.99 -7.86
CA ASN A 22 20.32 -8.33 -6.91
C ASN A 22 21.34 -7.38 -7.59
N GLU A 23 21.67 -7.59 -8.87
CA GLU A 23 22.51 -6.71 -9.70
C GLU A 23 21.71 -5.57 -10.37
N GLY A 24 20.39 -5.51 -10.15
CA GLY A 24 19.51 -4.49 -10.73
C GLY A 24 19.11 -4.76 -12.19
N ILE A 25 19.33 -5.98 -12.69
CA ILE A 25 18.92 -6.38 -14.05
C ILE A 25 17.46 -6.82 -14.02
N VAL A 26 16.68 -6.39 -15.02
CA VAL A 26 15.26 -6.75 -15.14
C VAL A 26 15.12 -8.25 -15.44
N ILE A 27 14.65 -9.03 -14.46
CA ILE A 27 14.35 -10.46 -14.63
C ILE A 27 13.02 -10.64 -15.35
N ARG A 28 12.03 -9.80 -15.03
CA ARG A 28 10.66 -9.96 -15.52
C ARG A 28 10.07 -8.63 -15.95
N ILE A 29 9.62 -8.58 -17.20
CA ILE A 29 8.79 -7.51 -17.75
C ILE A 29 7.36 -8.02 -17.81
N GLY A 30 6.39 -7.18 -17.45
CA GLY A 30 4.99 -7.54 -17.59
C GLY A 30 4.08 -6.33 -17.82
N PRO A 31 2.77 -6.57 -17.97
CA PRO A 31 1.82 -5.50 -18.24
C PRO A 31 1.74 -4.51 -17.07
N SER A 32 1.61 -3.22 -17.38
CA SER A 32 1.44 -2.14 -16.39
C SER A 32 0.34 -2.41 -15.36
N ASP A 33 -0.70 -3.13 -15.77
CA ASP A 33 -1.88 -3.48 -14.97
C ASP A 33 -1.52 -4.33 -13.75
N SER A 34 -0.37 -5.02 -13.80
CA SER A 34 0.09 -5.81 -12.66
C SER A 34 0.65 -4.97 -11.50
N LEU A 35 0.93 -3.68 -11.69
CA LEU A 35 1.20 -2.73 -10.59
C LEU A 35 -0.01 -2.55 -9.67
N PHE A 36 -1.21 -2.81 -10.16
CA PHE A 36 -2.45 -2.49 -9.44
C PHE A 36 -2.85 -3.59 -8.47
N TYR A 37 -2.34 -4.82 -8.62
CA TYR A 37 -2.68 -5.94 -7.75
C TYR A 37 -2.22 -5.71 -6.30
N LEU A 38 -0.99 -5.23 -6.09
CA LEU A 38 -0.45 -5.07 -4.75
C LEU A 38 -1.16 -3.94 -3.96
N PRO A 39 -1.38 -2.73 -4.53
CA PRO A 39 -2.21 -1.71 -3.90
C PRO A 39 -3.65 -2.15 -3.67
N MET A 40 -4.23 -2.96 -4.57
CA MET A 40 -5.60 -3.47 -4.41
C MET A 40 -5.68 -4.44 -3.22
N ILE A 41 -4.80 -5.43 -3.15
CA ILE A 41 -4.72 -6.38 -2.02
C ILE A 41 -4.47 -5.61 -0.72
N GLY A 42 -3.53 -4.66 -0.74
CA GLY A 42 -3.25 -3.79 0.40
C GLY A 42 -4.49 -3.01 0.86
N SER A 43 -5.29 -2.48 -0.08
CA SER A 43 -6.52 -1.74 0.24
C SER A 43 -7.59 -2.64 0.85
N ILE A 44 -7.74 -3.87 0.35
CA ILE A 44 -8.67 -4.86 0.90
C ILE A 44 -8.26 -5.23 2.33
N LEU A 45 -6.98 -5.55 2.55
CA LEU A 45 -6.45 -5.86 3.88
C LEU A 45 -6.61 -4.68 4.83
N TRP A 46 -6.37 -3.46 4.36
CA TRP A 46 -6.55 -2.25 5.15
C TRP A 46 -8.00 -2.08 5.60
N LEU A 47 -8.96 -2.31 4.70
CA LEU A 47 -10.39 -2.23 4.99
C LEU A 47 -10.84 -3.30 5.99
N LEU A 48 -10.40 -4.55 5.80
CA LEU A 48 -10.72 -5.65 6.71
C LEU A 48 -10.17 -5.40 8.12
N ASN A 49 -8.92 -4.95 8.24
CA ASN A 49 -8.32 -4.63 9.53
C ASN A 49 -8.95 -3.40 10.19
N SER A 50 -9.41 -2.42 9.40
CA SER A 50 -10.14 -1.27 9.95
C SER A 50 -11.48 -1.68 10.55
N ILE A 51 -12.26 -2.49 9.82
CA ILE A 51 -13.55 -3.01 10.30
C ILE A 51 -13.34 -3.90 11.52
N GLY A 52 -12.38 -4.83 11.46
CA GLY A 52 -12.04 -5.71 12.58
C GLY A 52 -11.59 -4.93 13.81
N GLY A 53 -10.66 -3.98 13.65
CA GLY A 53 -10.18 -3.14 14.75
C GLY A 53 -11.29 -2.29 15.39
N LEU A 54 -12.18 -1.70 14.59
CA LEU A 54 -13.34 -0.95 15.10
C LEU A 54 -14.31 -1.87 15.84
N TYR A 55 -14.62 -3.04 15.28
CA TYR A 55 -15.48 -4.02 15.93
C TYR A 55 -14.92 -4.48 17.29
N LEU A 56 -13.61 -4.70 17.38
CA LEU A 56 -12.93 -5.03 18.63
C LEU A 56 -12.96 -3.89 19.66
N ILE A 57 -12.90 -2.63 19.23
CA ILE A 57 -13.05 -1.48 20.14
C ILE A 57 -14.47 -1.38 20.69
N LEU A 58 -15.48 -1.65 19.85
CA LEU A 58 -16.89 -1.64 20.25
C LEU A 58 -17.20 -2.75 21.27
N LYS A 59 -16.56 -3.91 21.13
CA LYS A 59 -16.55 -4.96 22.17
C LYS A 59 -15.54 -4.59 23.25
N GLN A 60 -15.95 -3.79 24.24
CA GLN A 60 -15.09 -3.24 25.31
C GLN A 60 -14.10 -4.22 25.97
N GLN A 61 -14.37 -5.53 25.95
CA GLN A 61 -13.48 -6.59 26.43
C GLN A 61 -12.16 -6.70 25.66
N GLU A 62 -12.14 -6.36 24.36
CA GLU A 62 -10.95 -6.50 23.49
C GLU A 62 -10.44 -5.15 22.95
N LYS A 63 -10.78 -4.07 23.65
CA LYS A 63 -10.44 -2.70 23.26
C LYS A 63 -8.93 -2.50 23.05
N MET A 64 -8.09 -3.16 23.85
CA MET A 64 -6.63 -3.08 23.72
C MET A 64 -6.15 -3.68 22.39
N LEU A 65 -6.67 -4.85 22.01
CA LEU A 65 -6.33 -5.49 20.73
C LEU A 65 -6.80 -4.63 19.55
N GLY A 66 -8.03 -4.11 19.62
CA GLY A 66 -8.54 -3.19 18.60
C GLY A 66 -7.70 -1.92 18.46
N MET A 67 -7.23 -1.33 19.56
CA MET A 67 -6.34 -0.17 19.54
C MET A 67 -4.97 -0.50 18.91
N ILE A 68 -4.38 -1.66 19.22
CA ILE A 68 -3.12 -2.09 18.61
C ILE A 68 -3.29 -2.24 17.09
N VAL A 69 -4.33 -2.96 16.64
CA VAL A 69 -4.59 -3.19 15.21
C VAL A 69 -4.75 -1.86 14.47
N LEU A 70 -5.56 -0.93 14.98
CA LEU A 70 -5.75 0.37 14.33
C LEU A 70 -4.48 1.25 14.36
N THR A 71 -3.70 1.19 15.43
CA THR A 71 -2.44 1.94 15.54
C THR A 71 -1.41 1.42 14.55
N THR A 72 -1.24 0.10 14.45
CA THR A 72 -0.34 -0.53 13.47
C THR A 72 -0.79 -0.20 12.04
N LEU A 73 -2.09 -0.21 11.78
CA LEU A 73 -2.66 0.14 10.48
C LEU A 73 -2.36 1.60 10.10
N LEU A 74 -2.47 2.54 11.05
CA LEU A 74 -2.10 3.94 10.86
C LEU A 74 -0.59 4.11 10.60
N LEU A 75 0.26 3.42 11.35
CA LEU A 75 1.71 3.47 11.17
C LEU A 75 2.13 3.00 9.77
N ILE A 76 1.58 1.87 9.32
CA ILE A 76 1.82 1.36 7.96
C ILE A 76 1.35 2.38 6.92
N GLN A 77 0.18 2.98 7.12
CA GLN A 77 -0.35 3.99 6.20
C GLN A 77 0.56 5.24 6.11
N ILE A 78 1.14 5.67 7.23
CA ILE A 78 2.10 6.79 7.27
C ILE A 78 3.38 6.43 6.52
N ILE A 79 3.95 5.25 6.76
CA ILE A 79 5.17 4.78 6.08
C ILE A 79 4.94 4.73 4.57
N LEU A 80 3.82 4.17 4.13
CA LEU A 80 3.45 4.10 2.72
C LEU A 80 3.31 5.51 2.10
N TRP A 81 2.72 6.46 2.84
CA TRP A 81 2.59 7.84 2.39
C TRP A 81 3.95 8.54 2.24
N ILE A 82 4.86 8.38 3.19
CA ILE A 82 6.23 8.92 3.12
C ILE A 82 6.95 8.37 1.88
N ASN A 83 6.89 7.05 1.65
CA ASN A 83 7.51 6.43 0.49
C ASN A 83 6.89 6.93 -0.83
N THR A 84 5.59 7.19 -0.85
CA THR A 84 4.91 7.79 -2.02
C THR A 84 5.42 9.19 -2.33
N LEU A 85 5.56 10.03 -1.31
CA LEU A 85 6.04 11.40 -1.49
C LEU A 85 7.49 11.41 -2.00
N LYS A 86 8.34 10.53 -1.46
CA LYS A 86 9.69 10.30 -1.99
C LYS A 86 9.69 9.83 -3.44
N LEU A 87 8.85 8.84 -3.77
CA LEU A 87 8.75 8.30 -5.13
C LEU A 87 8.30 9.35 -6.14
N THR A 88 7.43 10.27 -5.74
CA THR A 88 6.89 11.33 -6.59
C THR A 88 7.73 12.60 -6.58
N ASN A 89 8.92 12.59 -5.98
CA ASN A 89 9.83 13.74 -5.82
C ASN A 89 9.17 14.97 -5.18
N TYR A 90 8.15 14.75 -4.34
CA TYR A 90 7.52 15.84 -3.58
C TYR A 90 8.33 16.23 -2.33
N ILE A 91 9.17 15.31 -1.84
CA ILE A 91 10.12 15.49 -0.71
C ILE A 91 11.35 14.64 -1.00
#